data_AF-A0A0E3CHU4-F1
#
_entry.id   AF-A0A0E3CHU4-F1
#
_cell.length_a   1.000
_cell.length_b   1.000
_cell.length_c   1.000
_cell.angle_alpha   90.00
_cell.angle_beta   90.00
_cell.angle_gamma   90.00
#
_symmetry.space_group_name_H-M   'P 1'
#
loop_
_entity.id
_entity.type
_entity.pdbx_description
1 polymer ?
#
loop_
_entity_poly.entity_id
_entity_poly.type
_entity_poly.pdbx_seq_one_letter_code
_entity_poly.pdbx_strand_id
1 'polypeptide(L)'
;MPESAVVAGVVVRAIQPKDFDQWLSLWDGYNAFYGRAGTTALAREITETTWGRFFNPVEPVFAVVAEHEEEVVGLAHYLLHRSTPRLGPVCYLQDLFTAPTRGVVA
;
A
#
# COMPACT_ATOMS: atom_id res chain seq x y z
N MET A 1 -16.40 -12.45 7.70
CA MET A 1 -15.72 -11.13 7.68
C MET A 1 -14.61 -11.23 8.73
N PRO A 2 -13.31 -11.22 8.40
CA PRO A 2 -12.30 -11.24 9.44
C PRO A 2 -12.25 -9.85 10.10
N GLU A 3 -12.22 -9.87 11.42
CA GLU A 3 -12.14 -8.72 12.30
C GLU A 3 -10.81 -7.99 12.05
N SER A 4 -10.87 -6.71 11.65
CA SER A 4 -9.66 -5.89 11.52
C SER A 4 -8.94 -5.84 12.86
N ALA A 5 -7.65 -6.15 12.87
CA ALA A 5 -6.82 -5.99 14.07
C ALA A 5 -6.73 -4.51 14.43
N VAL A 6 -7.32 -4.12 15.56
CA VAL A 6 -7.24 -2.75 16.10
C VAL A 6 -6.03 -2.69 17.03
N VAL A 7 -5.04 -1.89 16.65
CA VAL A 7 -3.91 -1.54 17.53
C VAL A 7 -4.03 -0.04 17.81
N ALA A 8 -4.27 0.35 19.06
CA ALA A 8 -4.30 1.75 19.52
C ALA A 8 -5.05 2.73 18.59
N GLY A 9 -6.30 2.43 18.23
CA GLY A 9 -7.13 3.31 17.38
C GLY A 9 -6.81 3.29 15.88
N VAL A 10 -5.84 2.48 15.46
CA VAL A 10 -5.52 2.25 14.05
C VAL A 10 -6.33 1.07 13.52
N VAL A 11 -7.00 1.26 12.38
CA VAL A 11 -7.73 0.22 11.65
C VAL A 11 -7.04 -0.05 10.33
N VAL A 12 -6.66 -1.31 10.09
CA VAL A 12 -6.22 -1.75 8.77
C VAL A 12 -7.43 -2.15 7.94
N ARG A 13 -7.55 -1.56 6.74
CA ARG A 13 -8.65 -1.82 5.81
C ARG A 13 -8.17 -1.84 4.37
N ALA A 14 -8.97 -2.44 3.48
CA ALA A 14 -8.77 -2.32 2.05
C ALA A 14 -8.78 -0.84 1.63
N ILE A 15 -7.94 -0.51 0.64
CA ILE A 15 -7.92 0.82 0.06
C ILE A 15 -9.22 1.12 -0.68
N GLN A 16 -9.64 2.37 -0.70
CA GLN A 16 -10.86 2.85 -1.34
C GLN A 16 -10.52 3.96 -2.35
N PRO A 17 -11.36 4.20 -3.37
CA PRO A 17 -11.12 5.25 -4.36
C PRO A 17 -10.92 6.65 -3.74
N LYS A 18 -11.56 6.94 -2.60
CA LYS A 18 -11.42 8.22 -1.88
C LYS A 18 -10.04 8.42 -1.24
N ASP A 19 -9.24 7.38 -1.10
CA ASP A 19 -7.95 7.45 -0.41
C ASP A 19 -6.82 7.96 -1.32
N PHE A 20 -7.08 8.24 -2.60
CA PHE A 20 -6.05 8.52 -3.60
C PHE A 20 -5.04 9.57 -3.17
N ASP A 21 -5.50 10.74 -2.70
CA ASP A 21 -4.60 11.85 -2.35
C ASP A 21 -3.71 11.53 -1.13
N GLN A 22 -4.28 10.84 -0.13
CA GLN A 22 -3.54 10.44 1.07
C GLN A 22 -2.56 9.29 0.76
N TRP A 23 -3.00 8.32 -0.05
CA TRP A 23 -2.15 7.25 -0.56
C TRP A 23 -1.01 7.77 -1.42
N LEU A 24 -1.27 8.72 -2.32
CA LEU A 24 -0.26 9.33 -3.19
C LEU A 24 0.85 9.97 -2.36
N SER A 25 0.47 10.70 -1.30
CA SER A 25 1.44 11.31 -0.38
C SER A 25 2.35 10.28 0.29
N LEU A 26 1.79 9.14 0.72
CA LEU A 26 2.57 8.04 1.29
C LEU A 26 3.41 7.30 0.24
N TRP A 27 2.88 7.10 -0.97
CA TRP A 27 3.55 6.45 -2.09
C TRP A 27 4.76 7.27 -2.56
N ASP A 28 4.61 8.59 -2.65
CA ASP A 28 5.71 9.51 -2.95
C ASP A 28 6.76 9.48 -1.83
N GLY A 29 6.33 9.42 -0.56
CA GLY A 29 7.23 9.24 0.59
C GLY A 29 8.04 7.94 0.52
N TYR A 30 7.38 6.82 0.22
CA TYR A 30 8.02 5.52 0.00
C TYR A 30 9.04 5.58 -1.14
N ASN A 31 8.68 6.18 -2.27
CA ASN A 31 9.59 6.30 -3.41
C ASN A 31 10.77 7.23 -3.10
N ALA A 32 10.55 8.36 -2.44
CA ALA A 32 11.60 9.25 -2.00
C ALA A 32 12.57 8.57 -1.02
N PHE A 33 12.08 7.76 -0.08
CA PHE A 33 12.92 6.96 0.82
C PHE A 33 13.88 6.04 0.05
N TYR A 34 13.42 5.45 -1.06
CA TYR A 34 14.25 4.65 -1.96
C TYR A 34 14.98 5.46 -3.04
N GLY A 35 15.07 6.79 -2.90
CA GLY A 35 15.82 7.66 -3.82
C GLY A 35 15.15 7.88 -5.18
N ARG A 36 13.84 7.62 -5.30
CA ARG A 36 13.02 7.87 -6.50
C ARG A 36 12.21 9.15 -6.33
N ALA A 37 12.88 10.30 -6.39
CA ALA A 37 12.28 11.61 -6.24
C ALA A 37 12.97 12.65 -7.14
N GLY A 38 12.30 13.77 -7.42
CA GLY A 38 12.85 14.80 -8.31
C GLY A 38 13.13 14.25 -9.71
N THR A 39 14.41 14.26 -10.12
CA THR A 39 14.81 13.77 -11.45
C THR A 39 14.74 12.26 -11.61
N THR A 40 14.70 11.50 -10.51
CA THR A 40 14.54 10.03 -10.50
C THR A 40 13.14 9.60 -10.11
N ALA A 41 12.19 10.55 -10.03
CA ALA A 41 10.80 10.24 -9.71
C ALA A 41 10.22 9.25 -10.72
N LEU A 42 9.30 8.42 -10.24
CA LEU A 42 8.53 7.56 -11.13
C LEU A 42 7.72 8.42 -12.12
N ALA A 43 7.62 7.94 -13.36
CA ALA A 43 6.70 8.54 -14.31
C ALA A 43 5.27 8.44 -13.76
N ARG A 44 4.48 9.50 -13.95
CA ARG A 44 3.11 9.60 -13.44
C ARG A 44 2.23 8.41 -13.84
N GLU A 45 2.39 7.92 -15.07
CA GLU A 45 1.68 6.76 -15.60
C GLU A 45 1.89 5.50 -14.75
N ILE A 46 3.06 5.31 -14.13
CA ILE A 46 3.33 4.17 -13.24
C ILE A 46 2.42 4.25 -12.01
N THR A 47 2.31 5.44 -11.41
CA THR A 47 1.48 5.68 -10.23
C THR A 47 -0.01 5.50 -10.57
N GLU A 48 -0.49 6.08 -11.68
CA GLU A 48 -1.88 5.95 -12.12
C GLU A 48 -2.24 4.50 -12.47
N THR A 49 -1.35 3.79 -13.16
CA THR A 49 -1.53 2.36 -13.49
C THR A 49 -1.58 1.52 -12.21
N THR A 50 -0.65 1.75 -11.27
CA THR A 50 -0.60 1.04 -10.00
C THR A 50 -1.89 1.24 -9.20
N TRP A 51 -2.38 2.49 -9.13
CA TRP A 51 -3.65 2.82 -8.49
C TRP A 51 -4.83 2.07 -9.12
N GLY A 52 -4.92 2.08 -10.46
CA GLY A 52 -5.98 1.39 -11.19
C GLY A 52 -6.02 -0.12 -10.94
N ARG A 53 -4.86 -0.76 -10.74
CA ARG A 53 -4.77 -2.21 -10.50
C ARG A 53 -5.45 -2.64 -9.21
N PHE A 54 -5.42 -1.83 -8.15
CA PHE A 54 -6.02 -2.17 -6.85
C PHE A 54 -7.53 -2.44 -6.94
N PHE A 55 -8.20 -1.88 -7.96
CA PHE A 55 -9.64 -1.99 -8.16
C PHE A 55 -10.00 -2.87 -9.37
N ASN A 56 -8.99 -3.47 -10.03
CA ASN A 56 -9.21 -4.34 -11.17
C ASN A 56 -9.25 -5.82 -10.70
N PRO A 57 -10.40 -6.52 -10.84
CA PRO A 57 -10.56 -7.87 -10.32
C PRO A 57 -9.68 -8.94 -11.00
N VAL A 58 -9.08 -8.63 -12.16
CA VAL A 58 -8.17 -9.56 -12.85
C VAL A 58 -6.70 -9.33 -12.51
N GLU A 59 -6.37 -8.23 -11.84
CA GLU A 59 -5.01 -7.89 -11.45
C GLU A 59 -4.68 -8.52 -10.08
N PRO A 60 -3.54 -9.22 -9.92
CA PRO A 60 -3.18 -9.86 -8.67
C PRO A 60 -2.49 -8.90 -7.68
N VAL A 61 -2.78 -7.59 -7.78
CA VAL A 61 -2.14 -6.52 -7.01
C VAL A 61 -3.16 -5.92 -6.05
N PHE A 62 -2.84 -5.92 -4.77
CA PHE A 62 -3.75 -5.51 -3.71
C PHE A 62 -3.10 -4.46 -2.82
N ALA A 63 -3.93 -3.60 -2.23
CA ALA A 63 -3.49 -2.57 -1.31
C ALA A 63 -4.40 -2.52 -0.07
N VAL A 64 -3.76 -2.35 1.08
CA VAL A 64 -4.42 -2.00 2.34
C VAL A 64 -3.79 -0.72 2.87
N VAL A 65 -4.57 0.01 3.65
CA VAL A 65 -4.15 1.21 4.36
C VAL A 65 -4.36 1.04 5.84
N ALA A 66 -3.49 1.64 6.63
CA ALA A 66 -3.70 1.87 8.05
C ALA A 66 -4.37 3.23 8.22
N GLU A 67 -5.59 3.26 8.75
CA GLU A 67 -6.34 4.48 9.05
C GLU A 67 -6.36 4.74 10.55
N HIS A 68 -6.17 5.99 10.95
CA HIS A 68 -6.36 6.46 12.32
C HIS A 68 -7.07 7.81 12.30
N GLU A 69 -8.25 7.90 12.91
CA GLU A 69 -9.06 9.14 12.92
C GLU A 69 -9.26 9.73 11.51
N GLU A 70 -9.71 8.89 10.57
CA GLU A 70 -9.95 9.24 9.15
C GLU A 70 -8.70 9.58 8.31
N GLU A 71 -7.52 9.62 8.93
CA GLU A 71 -6.24 9.83 8.28
C GLU A 71 -5.58 8.49 7.93
N VAL A 72 -5.18 8.33 6.67
CA VAL A 72 -4.39 7.22 6.18
C VAL A 72 -2.93 7.46 6.56
N VAL A 73 -2.46 6.70 7.56
CA VAL A 73 -1.14 6.86 8.18
C VAL A 73 -0.10 5.84 7.70
N GLY A 74 -0.53 4.85 6.91
CA GLY A 74 0.37 3.85 6.32
C GLY A 74 -0.27 3.12 5.15
N LEU A 75 0.59 2.55 4.30
CA LEU A 75 0.22 1.73 3.16
C LEU A 75 0.94 0.38 3.21
N ALA A 76 0.30 -0.63 2.63
CA ALA A 76 0.96 -1.86 2.23
C ALA A 76 0.41 -2.34 0.89
N HIS A 77 1.30 -2.70 -0.03
CA HIS A 77 0.95 -3.34 -1.31
C HIS A 77 1.46 -4.77 -1.32
N TYR A 78 0.64 -5.69 -1.82
CA TYR A 78 1.02 -7.09 -1.91
C TYR A 78 0.50 -7.74 -3.19
N LEU A 79 1.21 -8.78 -3.61
CA LEU A 79 0.92 -9.56 -4.80
C LEU A 79 0.53 -10.99 -4.42
N LEU A 80 -0.44 -11.57 -5.14
CA LEU A 80 -0.71 -13.01 -5.07
C LEU A 80 -0.24 -13.68 -6.36
N HIS A 81 0.80 -14.51 -6.28
CA HIS A 81 1.35 -15.18 -7.46
C HIS A 81 1.52 -16.69 -7.27
N ARG A 82 1.66 -17.43 -8.38
CA ARG A 82 1.89 -18.89 -8.34
C ARG A 82 3.31 -19.21 -7.90
N SER A 83 3.47 -20.39 -7.33
CA SER A 83 4.74 -20.94 -6.90
C SER A 83 4.81 -22.41 -7.34
N THR A 84 5.83 -22.78 -8.10
CA THR A 84 5.98 -24.14 -8.64
C THR A 84 6.09 -25.25 -7.58
N PRO A 85 6.61 -25.01 -6.34
CA PRO A 85 6.55 -26.02 -5.28
C PRO A 85 5.30 -25.97 -4.39
N ARG A 86 4.30 -25.11 -4.64
CA ARG A 86 3.12 -24.94 -3.76
C ARG A 86 1.82 -25.12 -4.52
N LEU A 87 0.83 -25.74 -3.88
CA LEU A 87 -0.53 -25.86 -4.42
C LEU A 87 -1.29 -24.51 -4.42
N GLY A 88 -1.14 -23.74 -3.34
CA GLY A 88 -1.74 -22.42 -3.18
C GLY A 88 -0.86 -21.27 -3.70
N PRO A 89 -1.44 -20.07 -3.88
CA PRO A 89 -0.67 -18.88 -4.21
C PRO A 89 0.27 -18.46 -3.06
N VAL A 90 1.32 -17.73 -3.40
CA VAL A 90 2.20 -17.02 -2.45
C VAL A 90 1.74 -15.58 -2.35
N CYS A 91 1.64 -15.08 -1.12
CA CYS A 91 1.50 -13.66 -0.84
C CYS A 91 2.89 -13.04 -0.70
N TYR A 92 3.21 -12.09 -1.56
CA TYR A 92 4.44 -11.30 -1.49
C TYR A 92 4.11 -9.87 -1.07
N LEU A 93 4.61 -9.45 0.09
CA LEU A 93 4.55 -8.06 0.53
C LEU A 93 5.57 -7.27 -0.30
N GLN A 94 5.07 -6.42 -1.19
CA GLN A 94 5.90 -5.69 -2.14
C GLN A 94 6.36 -4.35 -1.56
N ASP A 95 5.42 -3.59 -1.00
CA ASP A 95 5.67 -2.25 -0.48
C ASP A 95 5.04 -2.13 0.91
N LEU A 96 5.76 -1.51 1.86
CA LEU A 96 5.26 -1.19 3.20
C LEU A 96 5.84 0.16 3.63
N PHE A 97 4.98 1.08 4.03
CA PHE A 97 5.41 2.42 4.43
C PHE A 97 4.44 3.05 5.43
N THR A 98 4.97 3.83 6.37
CA THR A 98 4.19 4.62 7.33
C THR A 98 4.67 6.07 7.29
N ALA A 99 3.76 7.01 7.53
CA ALA A 99 4.12 8.41 7.66
C ALA A 99 5.24 8.60 8.72
N PRO A 100 6.30 9.38 8.43
CA PRO A 100 7.44 9.56 9.35
C PRO A 100 7.03 10.09 10.72
N THR A 101 5.94 10.86 10.79
CA THR A 101 5.42 11.49 12.02
C THR A 101 4.80 10.51 13.01
N ARG A 102 4.68 9.22 12.67
CA ARG A 102 4.07 8.19 13.55
C ARG A 102 4.84 6.86 13.58
N GLY A 103 6.12 6.86 13.20
CA GLY A 103 6.96 5.67 13.34
C GLY A 103 7.14 5.28 14.81
N VAL A 104 6.64 4.09 15.20
CA VAL A 104 7.21 3.39 16.35
C VAL A 104 8.61 2.99 15.91
N VAL A 105 9.61 3.66 16.50
CA VAL A 105 11.01 3.22 16.42
C VAL A 105 11.03 1.80 16.96
N ALA A 106 11.37 0.83 16.10
CA ALA A 106 11.71 -0.51 16.55
C ALA A 106 13.02 -0.47 17.35
#